data_AF-A0A0G1JYZ7-F1
#
_entry.id   AF-A0A0G1JYZ7-F1
#
_cell.length_a   1.000
_cell.length_b   1.000
_cell.length_c   1.000
_cell.angle_alpha   90.00
_cell.angle_beta   90.00
_cell.angle_gamma   90.00
#
_symmetry.space_group_name_H-M   'P 1'
#
loop_
_entity.id
_entity.type
_entity.pdbx_description
1 polymer ?
#
loop_
_entity_poly.entity_id
_entity_poly.type
_entity_poly.pdbx_seq_one_letter_code
_entity_poly.pdbx_strand_id
1 'polypeptide(L)' 'MKPAFVVIDMNIDFFEESPALMERKDFLVKNINDLAAYFRDKKIPVIWIRQEFKADLSDV' A
#
# COMPACT_ATOMS: atom_id res chain seq x y z
N MET A 1 20.12 7.34 -11.84
CA MET A 1 18.93 7.50 -10.96
C MET A 1 18.76 6.23 -10.14
N LYS A 2 18.47 6.31 -8.84
CA LYS A 2 18.16 5.13 -8.01
C LYS A 2 16.63 5.12 -7.76
N PRO A 3 15.88 4.13 -8.26
CA PRO A 3 14.44 4.08 -8.07
C PRO A 3 14.07 3.69 -6.63
N ALA A 4 12.81 3.90 -6.25
CA ALA A 4 12.19 3.37 -5.05
C ALA A 4 10.76 2.91 -5.39
N PHE A 5 10.27 1.88 -4.71
CA PHE A 5 8.87 1.46 -4.80
C PHE A 5 8.11 2.00 -3.60
N VAL A 6 7.07 2.81 -3.84
CA VAL A 6 6.25 3.42 -2.80
C VAL A 6 4.86 2.82 -2.87
N VAL A 7 4.39 2.29 -1.75
CA VAL A 7 3.03 1.78 -1.56
C VAL A 7 2.29 2.74 -0.64
N ILE A 8 1.17 3.29 -1.13
CA ILE A 8 0.39 4.32 -0.45
C ILE A 8 -0.97 3.73 -0.09
N ASP A 9 -1.37 3.86 1.18
CA ASP A 9 -2.73 3.64 1.66
C ASP A 9 -3.35 2.29 1.29
N MET A 10 -2.53 1.23 1.31
CA MET A 10 -2.99 -0.16 1.21
C MET A 10 -3.54 -0.65 2.56
N ASN A 11 -4.47 0.10 3.14
CA ASN A 11 -5.17 -0.25 4.38
C ASN A 11 -6.52 -0.88 4.05
N ILE A 12 -6.97 -1.82 4.90
CA ILE A 12 -8.24 -2.53 4.68
C ILE A 12 -9.46 -1.59 4.64
N ASP A 13 -9.43 -0.53 5.45
CA ASP A 13 -10.51 0.47 5.57
C ASP A 13 -10.89 1.07 4.21
N PHE A 14 -9.90 1.39 3.35
CA PHE A 14 -10.13 1.92 2.01
C PHE A 14 -10.79 0.93 1.04
N PHE A 15 -10.64 -0.37 1.29
CA PHE A 15 -11.33 -1.38 0.49
C PHE A 15 -12.77 -1.55 0.96
N GLU A 16 -13.02 -1.57 2.27
CA GLU A 16 -14.35 -1.82 2.84
C GLU A 16 -15.39 -0.76 2.43
N GLU A 17 -14.95 0.46 2.14
CA GLU A 17 -15.82 1.55 1.65
C GLU A 17 -16.35 1.34 0.21
N SER A 18 -15.78 0.39 -0.56
CA SER A 18 -16.16 0.17 -1.96
C SER A 18 -16.19 -1.32 -2.34
N PRO A 19 -17.38 -1.90 -2.61
CA PRO A 19 -17.52 -3.28 -3.07
C PRO A 19 -16.66 -3.60 -4.30
N ALA A 20 -16.55 -2.66 -5.24
CA ALA A 20 -15.74 -2.82 -6.44
C ALA A 20 -14.22 -2.86 -6.14
N LEU A 21 -13.76 -2.17 -5.09
CA LEU A 21 -12.38 -2.28 -4.62
C LEU A 21 -12.15 -3.59 -3.87
N MET A 22 -13.11 -4.01 -3.03
CA MET A 22 -13.05 -5.30 -2.33
C MET A 22 -12.87 -6.48 -3.30
N GLU A 23 -13.59 -6.50 -4.42
CA GLU A 23 -13.46 -7.55 -5.45
C GLU A 23 -12.05 -7.60 -6.06
N ARG A 24 -11.34 -6.46 -6.09
CA ARG A 24 -9.99 -6.36 -6.66
C ARG A 24 -8.87 -6.48 -5.63
N LYS A 25 -9.20 -6.53 -4.34
CA LYS A 25 -8.24 -6.52 -3.23
C LYS A 25 -7.16 -7.58 -3.40
N ASP A 26 -7.55 -8.83 -3.59
CA ASP A 26 -6.58 -9.95 -3.65
C ASP A 26 -5.65 -9.83 -4.86
N PHE A 27 -6.18 -9.37 -6.00
CA PHE A 27 -5.38 -9.09 -7.19
C PHE A 27 -4.36 -7.96 -6.95
N LEU A 28 -4.79 -6.86 -6.32
CA LEU A 28 -3.91 -5.74 -6.00
C LEU A 28 -2.82 -6.14 -4.99
N VAL A 29 -3.21 -6.82 -3.91
CA VAL A 29 -2.30 -7.33 -2.87
C VAL A 29 -1.24 -8.24 -3.50
N LYS A 30 -1.64 -9.18 -4.36
CA LYS A 30 -0.71 -10.07 -5.04
C LYS A 30 0.32 -9.29 -5.87
N ASN A 31 -0.14 -8.40 -6.75
CA ASN A 31 0.76 -7.66 -7.64
C ASN A 31 1.71 -6.73 -6.87
N ILE A 32 1.23 -6.08 -5.82
CA ILE A 32 2.07 -5.22 -4.96
C ILE A 32 3.13 -6.04 -4.24
N ASN A 33 2.77 -7.22 -3.73
CA ASN A 33 3.73 -8.11 -3.08
C ASN A 33 4.77 -8.66 -4.06
N ASP A 34 4.38 -9.06 -5.27
CA ASP A 34 5.29 -9.51 -6.32
C ASP A 34 6.30 -8.40 -6.68
N LEU A 35 5.82 -7.16 -6.83
CA LEU A 35 6.67 -6.01 -7.13
C LEU A 35 7.59 -5.64 -5.94
N ALA A 36 7.07 -5.70 -4.72
CA ALA A 36 7.86 -5.47 -3.52
C ALA A 36 8.97 -6.52 -3.35
N ALA A 37 8.68 -7.79 -3.66
CA ALA A 37 9.68 -8.87 -3.64
C ALA A 37 10.79 -8.61 -4.67
N TYR A 38 10.43 -8.22 -5.89
CA TYR A 38 11.40 -7.85 -6.93
C TYR A 38 12.32 -6.69 -6.51
N PHE A 39 11.77 -5.64 -5.90
CA PHE A 39 12.56 -4.50 -5.42
C PHE A 39 13.50 -4.90 -4.26
N ARG A 40 13.00 -5.71 -3.31
CA ARG A 40 13.80 -6.22 -2.19
C ARG A 40 14.97 -7.09 -2.66
N ASP A 41 14.74 -8.01 -3.60
CA ASP A 41 15.77 -8.87 -4.19
C ASP A 41 16.91 -8.03 -4.81
N LYS A 42 16.54 -6.93 -5.48
CA LYS A 42 17.48 -5.98 -6.07
C LYS A 42 18.10 -5.00 -5.08
N LYS A 43 17.81 -5.11 -3.79
CA LYS A 43 18.25 -4.17 -2.74
C LYS A 43 17.82 -2.72 -3.03
N ILE A 44 16.67 -2.55 -3.66
CA ILE A 44 16.05 -1.26 -3.97
C ILE A 44 15.02 -0.95 -2.86
N PRO A 45 14.94 0.30 -2.36
CA PRO A 45 14.01 0.65 -1.30
C PRO A 45 12.54 0.35 -1.65
N VAL A 46 11.83 -0.23 -0.67
CA VAL A 46 10.37 -0.37 -0.65
C VAL A 46 9.85 0.43 0.55
N ILE A 47 8.99 1.40 0.30
CA ILE A 47 8.48 2.34 1.29
C ILE A 47 6.96 2.13 1.40
N TRP A 48 6.48 1.88 2.61
CA TRP A 48 5.06 1.77 2.91
C TRP A 48 4.62 3.03 3.64
N ILE A 49 3.58 3.68 3.11
CA ILE A 49 2.98 4.88 3.69
C ILE A 49 1.61 4.48 4.22
N ARG A 50 1.36 4.82 5.48
CA ARG A 50 0.09 4.65 6.18
C ARG A 50 -0.29 5.98 6.80
N GLN A 51 -1.50 6.47 6.54
CA GLN A 51 -2.06 7.58 7.30
C GLN A 51 -2.36 7.15 8.74
N GLU A 52 -1.87 7.91 9.73
CA GLU A 52 -2.24 7.74 11.12
C GLU A 52 -3.28 8.81 11.48
N PHE A 53 -4.52 8.38 11.70
CA PHE A 53 -5.56 9.25 12.24
C PHE A 53 -5.47 9.26 13.77
N LYS A 54 -5.49 10.46 14.36
CA LYS A 54 -5.79 10.59 15.80
C LYS A 54 -7.23 10.15 16.06
N ALA A 55 -7.55 9.83 17.32
CA ALA A 55 -8.90 9.43 17.71
C ALA A 55 -9.97 10.51 17.42
N ASP A 56 -9.56 11.77 17.27
CA ASP A 56 -10.39 12.91 16.90
C ASP A 56 -10.36 13.24 15.39
N LEU A 57 -9.73 12.38 14.57
CA LEU A 57 -9.56 12.56 13.13
C LEU A 57 -8.85 13.87 12.73
N SER A 58 -8.18 14.57 13.67
CA SER A 58 -7.44 15.78 13.32
C SER A 58 -6.14 15.40 12.61
N ASP A 59 -5.88 16.07 11.49
CA ASP A 59 -4.54 16.12 10.91
C ASP A 59 -3.70 17.09 11.76
N VAL A 60 -2.48 16.69 12.14
CA VAL A 60 -1.47 17.40 12.97
C VAL A 60 -1.48 17.05 14.46
#